data_AF-A0A1Y4L382-F1
#
_entry.id   AF-A0A1Y4L382-F1
#
_cell.length_a   1.000
_cell.length_b   1.000
_cell.length_c   1.000
_cell.angle_alpha   90.00
_cell.angle_beta   90.00
_cell.angle_gamma   90.00
#
_symmetry.space_group_name_H-M   'P 1'
#
loop_
_entity.id
_entity.type
_entity.pdbx_description
1 polymer ?
#
loop_
_entity_poly.entity_id
_entity_poly.type
_entity_poly.pdbx_seq_one_letter_code
_entity_poly.pdbx_strand_id
1 'polypeptide(L)'
;MRELEQDVLERYPIDVGSTRKVRGAVLCEAREGIFLVREWMLSERRLQSMNALQEQISGEIETDAILKNREGGLLTEMDDGTRYIVKHWFAARECDIRREYELLEACRFLAKLHQVMRLSQESPFLEENLLDEYKRHNRELKKVRSFIRGRVQKGTFETAFLGCFEEMYALAEKTLERLAQSEYEELRTESIQNRWAAHGDYNYHNLLIAEGQIKVTNFERFHIGVQAADFYYFLRKTMEKTRWDKRLGDRMIQAYQSVRPLTKKEMEYLAIRLSYPEKFWKIADTYYSSNKAWIPVKSLEKLETEICQTKEKSSFLRQIFSFHL
;
A
#
# COMPACT_ATOMS: atom_id res chain seq x y z
N MET A 1 -19.30 -3.51 24.44
CA MET A 1 -19.49 -3.91 23.02
C MET A 1 -20.64 -3.07 22.48
N ARG A 2 -20.64 -2.62 21.22
CA ARG A 2 -21.93 -2.16 20.66
C ARG A 2 -22.81 -3.39 20.47
N GLU A 3 -24.11 -3.31 20.70
CA GLU A 3 -25.05 -4.44 20.52
C GLU A 3 -24.86 -5.11 19.14
N LEU A 4 -24.74 -4.30 18.10
CA LEU A 4 -24.46 -4.73 16.72
C LEU A 4 -23.23 -5.63 16.56
N GLU A 5 -22.17 -5.42 17.35
CA GLU A 5 -20.95 -6.25 17.29
C GLU A 5 -21.18 -7.64 17.94
N GLN A 6 -22.06 -7.74 18.95
CA GLN A 6 -22.46 -9.03 19.54
C GLN A 6 -23.38 -9.79 18.59
N ASP A 7 -24.37 -9.12 18.01
CA ASP A 7 -25.34 -9.74 17.10
C ASP A 7 -24.65 -10.37 15.88
N VAL A 8 -23.60 -9.72 15.36
CA VAL A 8 -22.76 -10.28 14.29
C VAL A 8 -22.09 -11.57 14.76
N LEU A 9 -21.47 -11.57 15.95
CA LEU A 9 -20.70 -12.70 16.47
C LEU A 9 -21.55 -13.95 16.71
N GLU A 10 -22.81 -13.80 17.11
CA GLU A 10 -23.75 -14.93 17.28
C GLU A 10 -23.98 -15.72 15.98
N ARG A 11 -23.84 -15.05 14.83
CA ARG A 11 -23.94 -15.68 13.49
C ARG A 11 -22.72 -16.53 13.12
N TYR A 12 -21.68 -16.55 13.95
CA TYR A 12 -20.46 -17.32 13.72
C TYR A 12 -20.30 -18.48 14.71
N PRO A 13 -19.58 -19.55 14.32
CA PRO A 13 -19.35 -20.71 15.18
C PRO A 13 -18.16 -20.47 16.14
N ILE A 14 -18.21 -19.41 16.95
CA ILE A 14 -17.15 -19.04 17.90
C ILE A 14 -17.73 -18.65 19.26
N ASP A 15 -17.03 -19.01 20.33
CA ASP A 15 -17.39 -18.70 21.72
C ASP A 15 -16.49 -17.58 22.26
N VAL A 16 -16.93 -16.33 22.07
CA VAL A 16 -16.13 -15.12 22.38
C VAL A 16 -16.12 -14.83 23.87
N GLY A 17 -14.92 -14.88 24.47
CA GLY A 17 -14.71 -14.54 25.87
C GLY A 17 -14.40 -13.06 26.11
N SER A 18 -13.66 -12.41 25.20
CA SER A 18 -13.30 -11.00 25.33
C SER A 18 -13.25 -10.29 23.97
N THR A 19 -13.48 -8.98 23.97
CA THR A 19 -13.29 -8.14 22.78
C THR A 19 -12.53 -6.87 23.09
N ARG A 20 -11.76 -6.38 22.11
CA ARG A 20 -11.08 -5.09 22.16
C ARG A 20 -11.20 -4.36 20.83
N LYS A 21 -11.45 -3.05 20.90
CA LYS A 21 -11.46 -2.21 19.70
C LYS A 21 -10.05 -1.99 19.18
N VAL A 22 -9.87 -2.17 17.89
CA VAL A 22 -8.65 -1.84 17.15
C VAL A 22 -9.01 -0.87 16.02
N ARG A 23 -8.02 -0.43 15.24
CA ARG A 23 -8.24 0.56 14.18
C ARG A 23 -9.18 0.00 13.11
N GLY A 24 -10.43 0.46 13.11
CA GLY A 24 -11.44 0.11 12.10
C GLY A 24 -11.99 -1.32 12.22
N ALA A 25 -11.77 -1.99 13.35
CA ALA A 25 -12.21 -3.37 13.57
C ALA A 25 -12.33 -3.68 15.08
N VAL A 26 -12.88 -4.86 15.38
CA VAL A 26 -12.94 -5.43 16.73
C VAL A 26 -12.16 -6.74 16.73
N LEU A 27 -11.21 -6.86 17.66
CA LEU A 27 -10.52 -8.11 17.90
C LEU A 27 -11.25 -8.90 18.98
N CYS A 28 -11.46 -10.18 18.75
CA CYS A 28 -12.19 -11.10 19.61
C CYS A 28 -11.25 -12.23 20.04
N GLU A 29 -11.17 -12.46 21.34
CA GLU A 29 -10.52 -13.65 21.89
C GLU A 29 -11.62 -14.66 22.23
N ALA A 30 -11.57 -15.81 21.57
CA ALA A 30 -12.52 -16.90 21.71
C ALA A 30 -11.79 -18.19 22.08
N ARG A 31 -12.53 -19.22 22.48
CA ARG A 31 -11.94 -20.54 22.78
C ARG A 31 -11.24 -21.14 21.58
N GLU A 32 -11.74 -20.85 20.38
CA GLU A 32 -11.25 -21.37 19.10
C GLU A 32 -10.05 -20.58 18.56
N GLY A 33 -9.68 -19.46 19.18
CA GLY A 33 -8.55 -18.63 18.77
C GLY A 33 -8.87 -17.14 18.75
N ILE A 34 -8.10 -16.39 17.97
CA ILE A 34 -8.27 -14.94 17.84
C ILE A 34 -8.95 -14.63 16.51
N PHE A 35 -9.96 -13.76 16.56
CA PHE A 35 -10.75 -13.36 15.42
C PHE A 35 -10.78 -11.85 15.26
N LEU A 36 -10.94 -11.39 14.02
CA LEU A 36 -11.12 -9.97 13.69
C LEU A 36 -12.47 -9.78 13.03
N VAL A 37 -13.34 -8.96 13.63
CA VAL A 37 -14.63 -8.52 13.07
C VAL A 37 -14.45 -7.14 12.48
N ARG A 38 -14.89 -6.96 11.23
CA ARG A 38 -14.90 -5.63 10.60
C ARG A 38 -16.03 -5.48 9.60
N GLU A 39 -16.42 -4.22 9.42
CA GLU A 39 -17.34 -3.83 8.37
C GLU A 39 -16.70 -4.03 6.99
N TRP A 40 -17.51 -4.51 6.04
CA TRP A 40 -17.12 -4.79 4.67
C TRP A 40 -17.81 -3.81 3.70
N MET A 41 -16.99 -2.92 3.15
CA MET A 41 -17.45 -1.84 2.28
C MET A 41 -17.27 -2.13 0.79
N LEU A 42 -16.58 -3.21 0.44
CA LEU A 42 -16.30 -3.57 -0.95
C LEU A 42 -17.40 -4.48 -1.52
N SER A 43 -17.31 -4.81 -2.80
CA SER A 43 -18.26 -5.72 -3.45
C SER A 43 -18.09 -7.16 -2.95
N GLU A 44 -19.14 -7.97 -3.03
CA GLU A 44 -19.06 -9.39 -2.68
C GLU A 44 -18.14 -10.15 -3.65
N ARG A 45 -18.14 -9.80 -4.94
CA ARG A 45 -17.19 -10.34 -5.93
C ARG A 45 -15.72 -10.13 -5.50
N ARG A 46 -15.42 -8.99 -4.88
CA ARG A 46 -14.08 -8.68 -4.34
C ARG A 46 -13.74 -9.61 -3.18
N LEU A 47 -14.69 -9.83 -2.26
CA LEU A 47 -14.54 -10.74 -1.13
C LEU A 47 -14.30 -12.18 -1.59
N GLN A 48 -15.12 -12.68 -2.51
CA GLN A 48 -15.00 -14.03 -3.09
C GLN A 48 -13.65 -14.22 -3.78
N SER A 49 -13.22 -13.24 -4.58
CA SER A 49 -11.93 -13.31 -5.29
C SER A 49 -10.73 -13.23 -4.34
N MET A 50 -10.82 -12.41 -3.28
CA MET A 50 -9.81 -12.34 -2.23
C MET A 50 -9.72 -13.68 -1.48
N ASN A 51 -10.86 -14.25 -1.07
CA ASN A 51 -10.91 -15.53 -0.38
C ASN A 51 -10.29 -16.65 -1.24
N ALA A 52 -10.66 -16.73 -2.52
CA ALA A 52 -10.10 -17.73 -3.44
C ALA A 52 -8.58 -17.59 -3.61
N LEU A 53 -8.06 -16.36 -3.69
CA LEU A 53 -6.62 -16.10 -3.74
C LEU A 53 -5.93 -16.55 -2.46
N GLN A 54 -6.49 -16.25 -1.28
CA GLN A 54 -5.92 -16.65 0.01
C GLN A 54 -5.96 -18.17 0.21
N GLU A 55 -7.06 -18.84 -0.15
CA GLU A 55 -7.16 -20.30 -0.15
C GLU A 55 -6.08 -20.93 -1.04
N GLN A 56 -5.83 -20.36 -2.22
CA GLN A 56 -4.82 -20.86 -3.15
C GLN A 56 -3.40 -20.80 -2.59
N ILE A 57 -3.04 -19.73 -1.86
CA ILE A 57 -1.68 -19.55 -1.33
C ILE A 57 -1.50 -20.16 0.07
N SER A 58 -2.58 -20.57 0.74
CA SER A 58 -2.58 -21.04 2.14
C SER A 58 -1.65 -22.23 2.41
N GLY A 59 -1.35 -23.05 1.40
CA GLY A 59 -0.41 -24.17 1.52
C GLY A 59 1.06 -23.76 1.61
N GLU A 60 1.41 -22.54 1.19
CA GLU A 60 2.78 -22.02 1.17
C GLU A 60 2.96 -20.81 2.08
N ILE A 61 1.93 -19.98 2.20
CA ILE A 61 1.93 -18.73 2.96
C ILE A 61 0.71 -18.69 3.86
N GLU A 62 0.95 -18.62 5.16
CA GLU A 62 -0.11 -18.41 6.15
C GLU A 62 -0.54 -16.94 6.17
N THR A 63 -1.83 -16.70 5.93
CA THR A 63 -2.46 -15.36 5.92
C THR A 63 -3.64 -15.30 6.88
N ASP A 64 -4.20 -14.11 7.09
CA ASP A 64 -5.57 -14.03 7.63
C ASP A 64 -6.52 -14.77 6.69
N ALA A 65 -7.60 -15.35 7.23
CA ALA A 65 -8.55 -16.14 6.46
C ALA A 65 -9.98 -15.81 6.88
N ILE A 66 -10.91 -15.73 5.92
CA ILE A 66 -12.32 -15.48 6.23
C ILE A 66 -12.89 -16.70 6.97
N LEU A 67 -13.48 -16.45 8.13
CA LEU A 67 -14.30 -17.43 8.82
C LEU A 67 -15.69 -17.40 8.17
N LYS A 68 -16.22 -18.56 7.78
CA LYS A 68 -17.60 -18.66 7.30
C LYS A 68 -18.57 -18.54 8.46
N ASN A 69 -19.69 -17.86 8.24
CA ASN A 69 -20.79 -17.82 9.20
C ASN A 69 -21.47 -19.21 9.31
N ARG A 70 -22.42 -19.36 10.24
CA ARG A 70 -23.14 -20.63 10.47
C ARG A 70 -23.93 -21.11 9.25
N GLU A 71 -24.25 -20.23 8.30
CA GLU A 71 -24.93 -20.55 7.04
C GLU A 71 -23.95 -20.87 5.90
N GLY A 72 -22.64 -20.84 6.16
CA GLY A 72 -21.59 -21.10 5.17
C GLY A 72 -21.20 -19.89 4.31
N GLY A 73 -21.80 -18.72 4.55
CA GLY A 73 -21.51 -17.47 3.84
C GLY A 73 -20.21 -16.80 4.31
N LEU A 74 -19.55 -16.07 3.40
CA LEU A 74 -18.35 -15.27 3.70
C LEU A 74 -18.67 -13.90 4.30
N LEU A 75 -19.94 -13.48 4.21
CA LEU A 75 -20.42 -12.15 4.55
C LEU A 75 -21.70 -12.29 5.39
N THR A 76 -21.85 -11.45 6.41
CA THR A 76 -23.07 -11.35 7.21
C THR A 76 -23.63 -9.94 7.08
N GLU A 77 -24.87 -9.82 6.59
CA GLU A 77 -25.60 -8.55 6.53
C GLU A 77 -26.53 -8.43 7.75
N MET A 78 -26.55 -7.24 8.36
CA MET A 78 -27.42 -6.89 9.49
C MET A 78 -28.69 -6.22 8.98
N ASP A 79 -29.71 -6.13 9.83
CA ASP A 79 -31.02 -5.56 9.46
C ASP A 79 -30.94 -4.08 9.01
N ASP A 80 -29.90 -3.35 9.43
CA ASP A 80 -29.62 -1.97 9.01
C ASP A 80 -28.89 -1.87 7.65
N GLY A 81 -28.62 -3.00 7.00
CA GLY A 81 -27.89 -3.11 5.74
C GLY A 81 -26.37 -3.07 5.90
N THR A 82 -25.84 -2.97 7.12
CA THR A 82 -24.39 -3.02 7.37
C THR A 82 -23.89 -4.44 7.18
N ARG A 83 -22.76 -4.59 6.49
CA ARG A 83 -22.20 -5.91 6.12
C ARG A 83 -20.88 -6.14 6.84
N TYR A 84 -20.70 -7.33 7.38
CA TYR A 84 -19.55 -7.72 8.20
C TYR A 84 -18.87 -8.96 7.69
N ILE A 85 -17.55 -9.00 7.87
CA ILE A 85 -16.74 -10.22 7.74
C ILE A 85 -16.07 -10.52 9.08
N VAL A 86 -15.83 -11.81 9.33
CA VAL A 86 -15.00 -12.29 10.44
C VAL A 86 -13.81 -13.03 9.85
N LYS A 87 -12.62 -12.78 10.41
CA LYS A 87 -11.38 -13.44 9.99
C LYS A 87 -10.75 -14.21 11.14
N HIS A 88 -10.16 -15.36 10.84
CA HIS A 88 -9.08 -15.91 11.64
C HIS A 88 -7.94 -14.89 11.70
N TRP A 89 -7.42 -14.67 12.90
CA TRP A 89 -6.42 -13.66 13.17
C TRP A 89 -5.29 -14.19 14.06
N PHE A 90 -4.24 -13.38 14.19
CA PHE A 90 -3.01 -13.77 14.87
C PHE A 90 -2.83 -13.06 16.21
N ALA A 91 -2.28 -13.79 17.18
CA ALA A 91 -1.68 -13.23 18.39
C ALA A 91 -0.33 -12.59 18.04
N ALA A 92 -0.37 -11.40 17.46
CA ALA A 92 0.82 -10.78 16.88
C ALA A 92 0.86 -9.27 17.10
N ARG A 93 2.06 -8.71 16.99
CA ARG A 93 2.28 -7.27 16.91
C ARG A 93 2.56 -6.84 15.47
N GLU A 94 2.35 -5.57 15.17
CA GLU A 94 2.79 -5.00 13.90
C GLU A 94 4.34 -5.03 13.78
N CYS A 95 4.81 -5.08 12.53
CA CYS A 95 6.20 -4.93 12.17
C CYS A 95 6.73 -3.56 12.61
N ASP A 96 7.87 -3.54 13.30
CA ASP A 96 8.48 -2.32 13.78
C ASP A 96 9.47 -1.78 12.75
N ILE A 97 9.10 -0.65 12.12
CA ILE A 97 9.93 0.03 11.11
C ILE A 97 11.29 0.52 11.64
N ARG A 98 11.49 0.55 12.97
CA ARG A 98 12.78 0.90 13.57
C ARG A 98 13.74 -0.28 13.63
N ARG A 99 13.25 -1.51 13.41
CA ARG A 99 14.04 -2.74 13.48
C ARG A 99 14.45 -3.17 12.09
N GLU A 100 15.71 -2.87 11.74
CA GLU A 100 16.28 -3.21 10.44
C GLU A 100 16.08 -4.68 10.06
N TYR A 101 16.28 -5.62 11.00
CA TYR A 101 16.05 -7.04 10.75
C TYR A 101 14.61 -7.35 10.27
N GLU A 102 13.59 -6.74 10.88
CA GLU A 102 12.19 -6.98 10.50
C GLU A 102 11.87 -6.41 9.12
N LEU A 103 12.50 -5.30 8.74
CA LEU A 103 12.39 -4.74 7.40
C LEU A 103 12.99 -5.68 6.34
N LEU A 104 14.17 -6.26 6.62
CA LEU A 104 14.81 -7.20 5.70
C LEU A 104 14.03 -8.52 5.60
N GLU A 105 13.50 -9.03 6.71
CA GLU A 105 12.62 -10.20 6.68
C GLU A 105 11.31 -9.89 5.92
N ALA A 106 10.75 -8.69 6.06
CA ALA A 106 9.59 -8.26 5.28
C ALA A 106 9.89 -8.24 3.77
N CYS A 107 11.07 -7.74 3.36
CA CYS A 107 11.47 -7.80 1.95
C CYS A 107 11.59 -9.23 1.43
N ARG A 108 12.17 -10.15 2.21
CA ARG A 108 12.24 -11.58 1.84
C ARG A 108 10.86 -12.21 1.79
N PHE A 109 10.00 -11.92 2.76
CA PHE A 109 8.64 -12.44 2.81
C PHE A 109 7.81 -11.96 1.62
N LEU A 110 7.92 -10.68 1.26
CA LEU A 110 7.25 -10.14 0.07
C LEU A 110 7.69 -10.87 -1.21
N ALA A 111 8.99 -11.13 -1.35
CA ALA A 111 9.50 -11.89 -2.49
C ALA A 111 8.95 -13.33 -2.54
N LYS A 112 8.84 -14.02 -1.39
CA LYS A 112 8.18 -15.33 -1.29
C LYS A 112 6.70 -15.25 -1.66
N LEU A 113 6.00 -14.24 -1.12
CA LEU A 113 4.59 -14.00 -1.43
C LEU A 113 4.39 -13.79 -2.93
N HIS A 114 5.24 -13.01 -3.59
CA HIS A 114 5.16 -12.78 -5.03
C HIS A 114 5.38 -14.03 -5.88
N GLN A 115 6.15 -15.02 -5.41
CA GLN A 115 6.32 -16.30 -6.12
C GLN A 115 5.01 -17.10 -6.22
N VAL A 116 4.14 -16.97 -5.23
CA VAL A 116 2.87 -17.73 -5.14
C VAL A 116 1.64 -16.90 -5.50
N MET A 117 1.73 -15.57 -5.45
CA MET A 117 0.63 -14.65 -5.75
C MET A 117 0.35 -14.56 -7.26
N ARG A 118 -0.44 -15.52 -7.75
CA ARG A 118 -0.95 -15.58 -9.11
C ARG A 118 -2.42 -16.00 -9.05
N LEU A 119 -3.31 -15.41 -9.85
CA LEU A 119 -4.69 -15.89 -9.88
C LEU A 119 -4.85 -17.11 -10.80
N SER A 120 -5.56 -18.12 -10.31
CA SER A 120 -6.00 -19.28 -11.09
C SER A 120 -7.13 -18.96 -12.08
N GLN A 121 -7.89 -17.89 -11.85
CA GLN A 121 -9.01 -17.45 -12.69
C GLN A 121 -8.83 -16.00 -13.16
N GLU A 122 -9.57 -15.60 -14.19
CA GLU A 122 -9.63 -14.19 -14.60
C GLU A 122 -10.24 -13.33 -13.50
N SER A 123 -9.70 -12.13 -13.33
CA SER A 123 -10.18 -11.16 -12.34
C SER A 123 -10.33 -9.80 -12.99
N PRO A 124 -11.44 -9.08 -12.70
CA PRO A 124 -11.65 -7.73 -13.21
C PRO A 124 -10.77 -6.70 -12.48
N PHE A 125 -10.05 -7.12 -11.44
CA PHE A 125 -9.28 -6.24 -10.58
C PHE A 125 -7.86 -6.06 -11.14
N LEU A 126 -7.73 -5.19 -12.13
CA LEU A 126 -6.46 -4.86 -12.77
C LEU A 126 -5.86 -3.59 -12.15
N GLU A 127 -4.53 -3.51 -12.14
CA GLU A 127 -3.80 -2.26 -11.85
C GLU A 127 -4.17 -1.17 -12.87
N GLU A 128 -4.38 0.06 -12.39
CA GLU A 128 -4.45 1.25 -13.25
C GLU A 128 -3.14 1.35 -14.06
N ASN A 129 -3.21 1.80 -15.31
CA ASN A 129 -1.99 2.06 -16.06
C ASN A 129 -1.24 3.25 -15.42
N LEU A 130 -0.02 3.01 -14.93
CA LEU A 130 0.85 4.01 -14.32
C LEU A 130 1.09 5.26 -15.19
N LEU A 131 1.12 5.12 -16.53
CA LEU A 131 1.22 6.27 -17.43
C LEU A 131 0.00 7.19 -17.28
N ASP A 132 -1.19 6.61 -17.17
CA ASP A 132 -2.43 7.36 -17.03
C ASP A 132 -2.58 7.93 -15.62
N GLU A 133 -2.17 7.16 -14.60
CA GLU A 133 -2.04 7.63 -13.22
C GLU A 133 -1.15 8.88 -13.14
N TYR A 134 0.06 8.84 -13.70
CA TYR A 134 1.01 9.96 -13.66
C TYR A 134 0.55 11.15 -14.50
N LYS A 135 -0.08 10.91 -15.66
CA LYS A 135 -0.72 12.00 -16.43
C LYS A 135 -1.81 12.68 -15.61
N ARG A 136 -2.66 11.91 -14.91
CA ARG A 136 -3.72 12.43 -14.05
C ARG A 136 -3.14 13.24 -12.90
N HIS A 137 -2.17 12.70 -12.18
CA HIS A 137 -1.47 13.39 -11.10
C HIS A 137 -0.80 14.70 -11.57
N ASN A 138 -0.16 14.70 -12.74
CA ASN A 138 0.44 15.91 -13.32
C ASN A 138 -0.62 16.98 -13.66
N ARG A 139 -1.81 16.58 -14.14
CA ARG A 139 -2.93 17.52 -14.37
C ARG A 139 -3.46 18.07 -13.05
N GLU A 140 -3.57 17.25 -12.02
CA GLU A 140 -4.00 17.67 -10.67
C GLU A 140 -3.01 18.68 -10.08
N LEU A 141 -1.69 18.44 -10.17
CA LEU A 141 -0.67 19.41 -9.76
C LEU A 141 -0.85 20.77 -10.43
N LYS A 142 -1.06 20.79 -11.75
CA LYS A 142 -1.35 22.03 -12.50
C LYS A 142 -2.62 22.72 -12.00
N LYS A 143 -3.69 21.96 -11.72
CA LYS A 143 -4.94 22.51 -11.14
C LYS A 143 -4.72 23.13 -9.77
N VAL A 144 -4.01 22.45 -8.86
CA VAL A 144 -3.71 22.96 -7.52
C VAL A 144 -2.87 24.23 -7.60
N ARG A 145 -1.86 24.28 -8.49
CA ARG A 145 -1.08 25.50 -8.72
C ARG A 145 -1.93 26.66 -9.20
N SER A 146 -2.77 26.46 -10.22
CA SER A 146 -3.63 27.52 -10.73
C SER A 146 -4.57 28.05 -9.65
N PHE A 147 -5.14 27.15 -8.85
CA PHE A 147 -5.95 27.50 -7.69
C PHE A 147 -5.18 28.37 -6.67
N ILE A 148 -3.97 27.96 -6.29
CA ILE A 148 -3.14 28.70 -5.32
C ILE A 148 -2.72 30.07 -5.88
N ARG A 149 -2.35 30.17 -7.17
CA ARG A 149 -1.98 31.46 -7.79
C ARG A 149 -3.14 32.46 -7.76
N GLY A 150 -4.35 31.98 -8.00
CA GLY A 150 -5.58 32.78 -8.00
C GLY A 150 -6.04 33.26 -6.61
N ARG A 151 -5.46 32.76 -5.51
CA ARG A 151 -5.79 33.25 -4.17
C ARG A 151 -5.24 34.65 -3.93
N VAL A 152 -6.08 35.52 -3.36
CA VAL A 152 -5.71 36.90 -2.96
C VAL A 152 -4.70 36.88 -1.83
N GLN A 153 -4.99 36.15 -0.75
CA GLN A 153 -4.07 35.96 0.36
C GLN A 153 -3.35 34.63 0.21
N LYS A 154 -2.03 34.64 0.39
CA LYS A 154 -1.17 33.46 0.34
C LYS A 154 -0.54 33.29 1.72
N GLY A 155 -0.77 32.14 2.35
CA GLY A 155 -0.12 31.77 3.59
C GLY A 155 1.26 31.17 3.36
N THR A 156 1.84 30.66 4.45
CA THR A 156 3.15 29.99 4.44
C THR A 156 3.16 28.77 3.53
N PHE A 157 2.09 27.95 3.58
CA PHE A 157 1.94 26.79 2.71
C PHE A 157 1.91 27.17 1.23
N GLU A 158 1.04 28.11 0.82
CA GLU A 158 0.94 28.53 -0.58
C GLU A 158 2.27 29.08 -1.11
N THR A 159 2.98 29.83 -0.27
CA THR A 159 4.28 30.42 -0.64
C THR A 159 5.34 29.33 -0.82
N ALA A 160 5.46 28.40 0.13
CA ALA A 160 6.39 27.27 0.05
C ALA A 160 6.07 26.36 -1.14
N PHE A 161 4.79 26.06 -1.37
CA PHE A 161 4.34 25.23 -2.48
C PHE A 161 4.68 25.86 -3.84
N LEU A 162 4.38 27.15 -4.03
CA LEU A 162 4.71 27.85 -5.27
C LEU A 162 6.22 27.96 -5.48
N GLY A 163 6.99 28.13 -4.40
CA GLY A 163 8.46 28.25 -4.46
C GLY A 163 9.15 26.98 -4.95
N CYS A 164 8.63 25.80 -4.62
CA CYS A 164 9.20 24.51 -5.06
C CYS A 164 8.49 23.88 -6.27
N PHE A 165 7.35 24.45 -6.71
CA PHE A 165 6.50 23.80 -7.72
C PHE A 165 7.24 23.47 -9.01
N GLU A 166 7.99 24.41 -9.59
CA GLU A 166 8.58 24.22 -10.92
C GLU A 166 9.60 23.08 -10.92
N GLU A 167 10.43 22.97 -9.88
CA GLU A 167 11.39 21.88 -9.74
C GLU A 167 10.68 20.52 -9.60
N MET A 168 9.68 20.45 -8.73
CA MET A 168 8.92 19.21 -8.50
C MET A 168 8.10 18.80 -9.72
N TYR A 169 7.53 19.76 -10.44
CA TYR A 169 6.74 19.50 -11.63
C TYR A 169 7.62 19.05 -12.80
N ALA A 170 8.77 19.68 -13.00
CA ALA A 170 9.75 19.24 -14.00
C ALA A 170 10.23 17.81 -13.72
N LEU A 171 10.46 17.45 -12.46
CA LEU A 171 10.78 16.07 -12.06
C LEU A 171 9.64 15.09 -12.41
N ALA A 172 8.38 15.50 -12.20
CA ALA A 172 7.22 14.70 -12.54
C ALA A 172 7.06 14.49 -14.06
N GLU A 173 7.31 15.52 -14.87
CA GLU A 173 7.27 15.44 -16.33
C GLU A 173 8.39 14.54 -16.87
N LYS A 174 9.63 14.74 -16.42
CA LYS A 174 10.77 13.87 -16.78
C LYS A 174 10.56 12.41 -16.39
N THR A 175 9.99 12.16 -15.21
CA THR A 175 9.67 10.79 -14.78
C THR A 175 8.62 10.15 -15.68
N LEU A 176 7.59 10.90 -16.08
CA LEU A 176 6.56 10.42 -17.00
C LEU A 176 7.14 10.15 -18.40
N GLU A 177 8.02 11.02 -18.90
CA GLU A 177 8.74 10.80 -20.16
C GLU A 177 9.59 9.52 -20.10
N ARG A 178 10.36 9.33 -19.01
CA ARG A 178 11.17 8.14 -18.81
C ARG A 178 10.31 6.88 -18.70
N LEU A 179 9.17 6.95 -18.02
CA LEU A 179 8.20 5.84 -17.96
C LEU A 179 7.69 5.47 -19.36
N ALA A 180 7.34 6.44 -20.18
CA ALA A 180 6.85 6.22 -21.55
C ALA A 180 7.91 5.61 -22.49
N GLN A 181 9.19 5.84 -22.21
CA GLN A 181 10.32 5.29 -22.98
C GLN A 181 10.86 3.97 -22.42
N SER A 182 10.43 3.56 -21.23
CA SER A 182 10.86 2.33 -20.56
C SER A 182 10.09 1.10 -21.07
N GLU A 183 10.55 -0.09 -20.66
CA GLU A 183 9.87 -1.36 -20.95
C GLU A 183 8.65 -1.63 -20.04
N TYR A 184 8.10 -0.59 -19.39
CA TYR A 184 6.98 -0.73 -18.46
C TYR A 184 5.72 -1.34 -19.09
N GLU A 185 5.33 -0.95 -20.30
CA GLU A 185 4.10 -1.47 -20.91
C GLU A 185 4.22 -2.97 -21.22
N GLU A 186 5.42 -3.43 -21.57
CA GLU A 186 5.70 -4.86 -21.74
C GLU A 186 5.65 -5.57 -20.39
N LEU A 187 6.31 -5.05 -19.36
CA LEU A 187 6.28 -5.60 -18.00
C LEU A 187 4.85 -5.71 -17.45
N ARG A 188 4.02 -4.68 -17.69
CA ARG A 188 2.61 -4.66 -17.32
C ARG A 188 1.82 -5.73 -18.08
N THR A 189 2.02 -5.82 -19.39
CA THR A 189 1.33 -6.79 -20.25
C THR A 189 1.69 -8.22 -19.84
N GLU A 190 2.97 -8.51 -19.62
CA GLU A 190 3.46 -9.79 -19.12
C GLU A 190 2.82 -10.14 -17.76
N SER A 191 2.76 -9.17 -16.84
CA SER A 191 2.15 -9.37 -15.52
C SER A 191 0.66 -9.72 -15.62
N ILE A 192 -0.08 -9.05 -16.52
CA ILE A 192 -1.50 -9.31 -16.75
C ILE A 192 -1.71 -10.67 -17.41
N GLN A 193 -0.96 -10.99 -18.46
CA GLN A 193 -1.03 -12.28 -19.16
C GLN A 193 -0.70 -13.46 -18.24
N ASN A 194 0.32 -13.29 -17.41
CA ASN A 194 0.67 -14.28 -16.41
C ASN A 194 -0.26 -14.25 -15.19
N ARG A 195 -1.18 -13.29 -15.07
CA ARG A 195 -2.10 -13.14 -13.93
C ARG A 195 -1.38 -13.03 -12.59
N TRP A 196 -0.20 -12.40 -12.58
CA TRP A 196 0.52 -12.10 -11.36
C TRP A 196 -0.26 -11.08 -10.54
N ALA A 197 -0.33 -11.30 -9.24
CA ALA A 197 -1.05 -10.45 -8.33
C ALA A 197 -0.12 -9.74 -7.35
N ALA A 198 -0.37 -8.45 -7.17
CA ALA A 198 0.15 -7.65 -6.09
C ALA A 198 -0.84 -7.66 -4.92
N HIS A 199 -0.33 -7.55 -3.69
CA HIS A 199 -1.08 -7.31 -2.46
C HIS A 199 -1.80 -5.95 -2.48
N GLY A 200 -1.15 -4.91 -3.02
CA GLY A 200 -1.72 -3.57 -3.23
C GLY A 200 -1.81 -2.68 -1.97
N ASP A 201 -1.36 -3.17 -0.83
CA ASP A 201 -1.18 -2.40 0.41
C ASP A 201 -0.09 -2.98 1.32
N TYR A 202 1.03 -3.42 0.75
CA TYR A 202 2.10 -4.03 1.54
C TYR A 202 2.86 -2.98 2.38
N ASN A 203 2.43 -2.77 3.63
CA ASN A 203 3.04 -1.84 4.56
C ASN A 203 3.16 -2.44 5.97
N TYR A 204 3.97 -1.83 6.84
CA TYR A 204 4.30 -2.37 8.17
C TYR A 204 3.09 -2.59 9.11
N HIS A 205 1.94 -1.94 8.89
CA HIS A 205 0.71 -2.19 9.65
C HIS A 205 0.01 -3.50 9.23
N ASN A 206 0.22 -3.93 7.99
CA ASN A 206 -0.33 -5.18 7.44
C ASN A 206 0.67 -6.34 7.55
N LEU A 207 1.79 -6.12 8.24
CA LEU A 207 2.80 -7.13 8.56
C LEU A 207 2.76 -7.41 10.04
N LEU A 208 2.39 -8.63 10.39
CA LEU A 208 2.28 -9.09 11.77
C LEU A 208 3.46 -9.99 12.10
N ILE A 209 4.07 -9.79 13.26
CA ILE A 209 5.12 -10.64 13.81
C ILE A 209 4.50 -11.52 14.89
N ALA A 210 4.34 -12.80 14.57
CA ALA A 210 3.84 -13.83 15.47
C ALA A 210 4.93 -14.90 15.62
N GLU A 211 5.37 -15.19 16.85
CA GLU A 211 6.39 -16.24 17.11
C GLU A 211 7.69 -16.08 16.28
N GLY A 212 8.07 -14.83 15.99
CA GLY A 212 9.26 -14.53 15.17
C GLY A 212 9.05 -14.71 13.65
N GLN A 213 7.86 -15.10 13.21
CA GLN A 213 7.49 -15.21 11.81
C GLN A 213 6.64 -14.03 11.35
N ILE A 214 6.78 -13.67 10.07
CA ILE A 214 5.92 -12.68 9.43
C ILE A 214 4.64 -13.35 8.95
N LYS A 215 3.51 -12.71 9.23
CA LYS A 215 2.20 -12.98 8.63
C LYS A 215 1.74 -11.72 7.91
N VAL A 216 1.20 -11.86 6.70
CA VAL A 216 0.65 -10.74 5.93
C VAL A 216 -0.87 -10.78 6.02
N THR A 217 -1.47 -9.61 6.16
CA THR A 217 -2.92 -9.46 6.27
C THR A 217 -3.44 -8.36 5.36
N ASN A 218 -4.77 -8.24 5.25
CA ASN A 218 -5.44 -7.14 4.54
C ASN A 218 -5.22 -7.14 3.02
N PHE A 219 -5.44 -8.29 2.39
CA PHE A 219 -5.40 -8.51 0.94
C PHE A 219 -6.49 -7.78 0.16
N GLU A 220 -7.29 -6.90 0.78
CA GLU A 220 -8.46 -6.26 0.18
C GLU A 220 -8.12 -5.37 -1.02
N ARG A 221 -6.86 -4.94 -1.15
CA ARG A 221 -6.33 -4.13 -2.24
C ARG A 221 -5.60 -4.92 -3.34
N PHE A 222 -5.66 -6.25 -3.29
CA PHE A 222 -4.99 -7.08 -4.27
C PHE A 222 -5.44 -6.77 -5.71
N HIS A 223 -4.56 -6.92 -6.68
CA HIS A 223 -4.93 -6.72 -8.08
C HIS A 223 -3.94 -7.44 -8.99
N ILE A 224 -4.36 -7.75 -10.20
CA ILE A 224 -3.47 -8.25 -11.25
C ILE A 224 -2.65 -7.07 -11.77
N GLY A 225 -1.33 -7.18 -11.75
CA GLY A 225 -0.44 -6.08 -12.10
C GLY A 225 1.02 -6.37 -11.79
N VAL A 226 1.85 -5.34 -11.88
CA VAL A 226 3.28 -5.46 -11.69
C VAL A 226 3.58 -5.63 -10.19
N GLN A 227 3.99 -6.84 -9.77
CA GLN A 227 4.27 -7.15 -8.36
C GLN A 227 5.32 -6.24 -7.72
N ALA A 228 6.29 -5.74 -8.50
CA ALA A 228 7.26 -4.78 -8.02
C ALA A 228 6.61 -3.48 -7.45
N ALA A 229 5.34 -3.21 -7.74
CA ALA A 229 4.56 -2.12 -7.13
C ALA A 229 4.49 -2.22 -5.60
N ASP A 230 4.31 -3.42 -5.04
CA ASP A 230 4.29 -3.62 -3.58
C ASP A 230 5.66 -3.35 -2.97
N PHE A 231 6.72 -3.83 -3.63
CA PHE A 231 8.08 -3.63 -3.13
C PHE A 231 8.47 -2.15 -3.20
N TYR A 232 8.12 -1.45 -4.29
CA TYR A 232 8.21 0.00 -4.38
C TYR A 232 7.52 0.68 -3.20
N TYR A 233 6.26 0.32 -2.93
CA TYR A 233 5.47 0.97 -1.90
C TYR A 233 6.11 0.81 -0.52
N PHE A 234 6.53 -0.42 -0.17
CA PHE A 234 7.20 -0.72 1.08
C PHE A 234 8.56 -0.03 1.22
N LEU A 235 9.39 -0.11 0.17
CA LEU A 235 10.71 0.51 0.13
C LEU A 235 10.59 2.03 0.29
N ARG A 236 9.75 2.70 -0.52
CA ARG A 236 9.55 4.15 -0.42
C ARG A 236 9.12 4.56 0.98
N LYS A 237 8.13 3.87 1.57
CA LYS A 237 7.64 4.21 2.92
C LYS A 237 8.70 4.04 3.99
N THR A 238 9.57 3.06 3.83
CA THR A 238 10.72 2.86 4.72
C THR A 238 11.77 3.96 4.53
N MET A 239 12.07 4.32 3.28
CA MET A 239 13.05 5.36 2.97
C MET A 239 12.61 6.76 3.41
N GLU A 240 11.33 7.09 3.27
CA GLU A 240 10.74 8.35 3.76
C GLU A 240 10.97 8.52 5.28
N LYS A 241 10.93 7.43 6.06
CA LYS A 241 11.13 7.45 7.52
C LYS A 241 12.59 7.39 7.96
N THR A 242 13.47 6.92 7.10
CA THR A 242 14.90 6.70 7.40
C THR A 242 15.81 7.70 6.68
N ARG A 243 15.24 8.81 6.18
CA ARG A 243 15.97 9.86 5.44
C ARG A 243 16.80 9.30 4.29
N TRP A 244 16.20 8.35 3.54
CA TRP A 244 16.83 7.74 2.38
C TRP A 244 18.22 7.13 2.65
N ASP A 245 18.38 6.49 3.82
CA ASP A 245 19.59 5.72 4.17
C ASP A 245 19.92 4.69 3.08
N LYS A 246 21.03 4.94 2.38
CA LYS A 246 21.44 4.14 1.22
C LYS A 246 21.84 2.72 1.59
N ARG A 247 22.47 2.53 2.76
CA ARG A 247 22.89 1.21 3.23
C ARG A 247 21.65 0.36 3.52
N LEU A 248 20.66 0.94 4.19
CA LEU A 248 19.40 0.25 4.46
C LEU A 248 18.66 -0.10 3.16
N GLY A 249 18.48 0.87 2.26
CA GLY A 249 17.75 0.65 1.01
C GLY A 249 18.44 -0.39 0.10
N ASP A 250 19.77 -0.38 0.00
CA ASP A 250 20.51 -1.44 -0.70
C ASP A 250 20.25 -2.81 -0.06
N ARG A 251 20.39 -2.92 1.27
CA ARG A 251 20.13 -4.19 1.98
C ARG A 251 18.70 -4.68 1.79
N MET A 252 17.70 -3.79 1.73
CA MET A 252 16.30 -4.16 1.46
C MET A 252 16.14 -4.73 0.04
N ILE A 253 16.77 -4.10 -0.96
CA ILE A 253 16.77 -4.59 -2.35
C ILE A 253 17.47 -5.94 -2.43
N GLN A 254 18.64 -6.10 -1.81
CA GLN A 254 19.34 -7.39 -1.77
C GLN A 254 18.52 -8.47 -1.04
N ALA A 255 17.83 -8.12 0.05
CA ALA A 255 16.98 -9.04 0.78
C ALA A 255 15.83 -9.56 -0.10
N TYR A 256 15.14 -8.69 -0.83
CA TYR A 256 14.12 -9.12 -1.79
C TYR A 256 14.73 -10.02 -2.90
N GLN A 257 15.82 -9.57 -3.52
CA GLN A 257 16.47 -10.29 -4.63
C GLN A 257 17.04 -11.65 -4.22
N SER A 258 17.40 -11.84 -2.95
CA SER A 258 17.90 -13.12 -2.44
C SER A 258 16.87 -14.25 -2.50
N VAL A 259 15.59 -13.92 -2.67
CA VAL A 259 14.49 -14.88 -2.81
C VAL A 259 13.94 -14.89 -4.24
N ARG A 260 13.62 -13.70 -4.78
CA ARG A 260 13.11 -13.53 -6.14
C ARG A 260 13.94 -12.44 -6.83
N PRO A 261 14.85 -12.79 -7.76
CA PRO A 261 15.64 -11.80 -8.48
C PRO A 261 14.74 -10.78 -9.19
N LEU A 262 15.13 -9.51 -9.13
CA LEU A 262 14.46 -8.45 -9.87
C LEU A 262 15.04 -8.41 -11.29
N THR A 263 14.18 -8.40 -12.30
CA THR A 263 14.63 -8.22 -13.67
C THR A 263 15.13 -6.79 -13.91
N LYS A 264 15.84 -6.56 -15.02
CA LYS A 264 16.24 -5.19 -15.41
C LYS A 264 15.03 -4.27 -15.56
N LYS A 265 13.92 -4.78 -16.12
CA LYS A 265 12.65 -4.04 -16.30
C LYS A 265 12.04 -3.66 -14.95
N GLU A 266 12.04 -4.58 -13.99
CA GLU A 266 11.54 -4.31 -12.64
C GLU A 266 12.45 -3.31 -11.90
N MET A 267 13.78 -3.42 -12.04
CA MET A 267 14.72 -2.47 -11.44
C MET A 267 14.55 -1.05 -12.00
N GLU A 268 14.37 -0.91 -13.31
CA GLU A 268 14.06 0.38 -13.94
C GLU A 268 12.69 0.91 -13.49
N TYR A 269 11.67 0.05 -13.45
CA TYR A 269 10.34 0.39 -12.95
C TYR A 269 10.38 0.92 -11.50
N LEU A 270 11.13 0.28 -10.61
CA LEU A 270 11.33 0.74 -9.24
C LEU A 270 11.98 2.13 -9.20
N ALA A 271 13.03 2.35 -10.00
CA ALA A 271 13.73 3.63 -10.06
C ALA A 271 12.81 4.77 -10.55
N ILE A 272 12.02 4.51 -11.60
CA ILE A 272 11.02 5.45 -12.15
C ILE A 272 9.93 5.74 -11.11
N ARG A 273 9.41 4.72 -10.43
CA ARG A 273 8.39 4.94 -9.40
C ARG A 273 8.91 5.76 -8.22
N LEU A 274 10.14 5.48 -7.77
CA LEU A 274 10.80 6.23 -6.70
C LEU A 274 11.12 7.67 -7.10
N SER A 275 11.42 7.93 -8.38
CA SER A 275 11.71 9.29 -8.84
C SER A 275 10.47 10.18 -8.85
N TYR A 276 9.29 9.62 -9.15
CA TYR A 276 8.05 10.40 -9.20
C TYR A 276 7.80 11.11 -7.85
N PRO A 277 7.40 12.40 -7.86
CA PRO A 277 7.16 13.17 -6.64
C PRO A 277 5.78 12.86 -6.02
N GLU A 278 5.50 11.58 -5.76
CA GLU A 278 4.18 11.11 -5.31
C GLU A 278 3.74 11.77 -4.00
N LYS A 279 4.66 11.93 -3.04
CA LYS A 279 4.34 12.56 -1.75
C LYS A 279 4.04 14.05 -1.89
N PHE A 280 4.74 14.76 -2.78
CA PHE A 280 4.41 16.15 -3.12
C PHE A 280 3.02 16.25 -3.76
N TRP A 281 2.69 15.38 -4.71
CA TRP A 281 1.33 15.31 -5.29
C TRP A 281 0.28 15.04 -4.21
N LYS A 282 0.49 14.07 -3.30
CA LYS A 282 -0.44 13.78 -2.19
C LYS A 282 -0.65 14.96 -1.26
N ILE A 283 0.41 15.73 -0.97
CA ILE A 283 0.31 16.95 -0.15
C ILE A 283 -0.52 18.02 -0.89
N ALA A 284 -0.28 18.20 -2.19
CA ALA A 284 -1.02 19.14 -3.03
C ALA A 284 -2.51 18.79 -3.10
N ASP A 285 -2.83 17.51 -3.35
CA ASP A 285 -4.19 17.00 -3.45
C ASP A 285 -4.94 17.09 -2.11
N THR A 286 -4.29 16.67 -1.02
CA THR A 286 -4.87 16.82 0.34
C THR A 286 -5.19 18.27 0.64
N TYR A 287 -4.29 19.19 0.29
CA TYR A 287 -4.51 20.62 0.49
C TYR A 287 -5.73 21.11 -0.33
N TYR A 288 -5.82 20.73 -1.60
CA TYR A 288 -6.91 21.14 -2.49
C TYR A 288 -8.29 20.62 -2.04
N SER A 289 -8.31 19.40 -1.50
CA SER A 289 -9.52 18.71 -1.02
C SER A 289 -9.90 19.06 0.42
N SER A 290 -8.98 19.62 1.23
CA SER A 290 -9.23 19.98 2.62
C SER A 290 -10.18 21.16 2.80
N ASN A 291 -10.78 21.29 4.00
CA ASN A 291 -11.56 22.48 4.36
C ASN A 291 -10.62 23.70 4.49
N LYS A 292 -10.68 24.53 3.45
CA LYS A 292 -9.74 25.61 3.10
C LYS A 292 -9.60 26.75 4.12
N ALA A 293 -10.44 26.78 5.16
CA ALA A 293 -10.37 27.71 6.26
C ALA A 293 -9.31 27.32 7.32
N TRP A 294 -8.86 26.06 7.33
CA TRP A 294 -7.85 25.59 8.27
C TRP A 294 -6.81 24.72 7.55
N ILE A 295 -5.66 25.30 7.25
CA ILE A 295 -4.51 24.56 6.76
C ILE A 295 -3.85 23.92 7.99
N PRO A 296 -3.83 22.59 8.12
CA PRO A 296 -3.14 21.97 9.24
C PRO A 296 -1.64 22.31 9.18
N VAL A 297 -1.04 22.77 10.28
CA VAL A 297 0.42 23.00 10.40
C VAL A 297 1.22 21.79 9.89
N LYS A 298 0.70 20.58 10.16
CA LYS A 298 1.24 19.30 9.68
C LYS A 298 1.38 19.20 8.15
N SER A 299 0.57 19.93 7.37
CA SER A 299 0.68 19.93 5.90
C SER A 299 1.89 20.71 5.42
N LEU A 300 2.26 21.80 6.09
CA LEU A 300 3.47 22.56 5.81
C LEU A 300 4.73 21.77 6.19
N GLU A 301 4.76 21.19 7.40
CA GLU A 301 5.89 20.35 7.86
C GLU A 301 6.17 19.18 6.89
N LYS A 302 5.10 18.55 6.37
CA LYS A 302 5.21 17.49 5.37
C LYS A 302 5.80 17.98 4.06
N LEU A 303 5.42 19.19 3.60
CA LEU A 303 5.94 19.80 2.38
C LEU A 303 7.43 20.13 2.53
N GLU A 304 7.82 20.78 3.61
CA GLU A 304 9.22 21.11 3.89
C GLU A 304 10.09 19.86 4.01
N THR A 305 9.58 18.82 4.68
CA THR A 305 10.25 17.52 4.76
C THR A 305 10.42 16.91 3.37
N GLU A 306 9.40 16.97 2.50
CA GLU A 306 9.50 16.44 1.14
C GLU A 306 10.55 17.18 0.31
N ILE A 307 10.56 18.52 0.35
CA ILE A 307 11.55 19.33 -0.35
C ILE A 307 12.98 18.96 0.11
N CYS A 308 13.19 18.81 1.41
CA CYS A 308 14.48 18.42 1.98
C CYS A 308 14.90 17.03 1.50
N GLN A 309 13.98 16.06 1.53
CA GLN A 309 14.25 14.68 1.15
C GLN A 309 14.43 14.47 -0.36
N THR A 310 13.97 15.37 -1.24
CA THR A 310 14.17 15.25 -2.69
C THR A 310 15.65 15.09 -3.08
N LYS A 311 16.55 15.80 -2.40
CA LYS A 311 18.00 15.69 -2.65
C LYS A 311 18.57 14.35 -2.20
N GLU A 312 18.14 13.88 -1.03
CA GLU A 312 18.54 12.58 -0.47
C GLU A 312 18.05 11.44 -1.37
N LYS A 313 16.78 11.49 -1.78
CA LYS A 313 16.16 10.59 -2.76
C LYS A 313 16.91 10.56 -4.09
N SER A 314 17.25 11.71 -4.63
CA SER A 314 18.02 11.78 -5.89
C SER A 314 19.41 11.15 -5.74
N SER A 315 20.06 11.34 -4.59
CA SER A 315 21.34 10.71 -4.29
C SER A 315 21.22 9.19 -4.15
N PHE A 316 20.14 8.70 -3.53
CA PHE A 316 19.81 7.30 -3.43
C PHE A 316 19.61 6.65 -4.80
N LEU A 317 18.78 7.26 -5.67
CA LEU A 317 18.53 6.78 -7.02
C LEU A 317 19.80 6.68 -7.87
N ARG A 318 20.67 7.70 -7.82
CA ARG A 318 21.94 7.67 -8.55
C ARG A 318 22.87 6.57 -8.07
N GLN A 319 22.99 6.36 -6.76
CA GLN A 319 23.94 5.41 -6.22
C GLN A 319 23.48 3.95 -6.30
N ILE A 320 22.18 3.71 -6.07
CA ILE A 320 21.64 2.35 -5.99
C ILE A 320 21.17 1.85 -7.36
N PHE A 321 20.58 2.72 -8.18
CA PHE A 321 20.01 2.34 -9.47
C PHE A 321 20.82 2.84 -10.66
N SER A 322 21.90 3.60 -10.45
CA SER A 322 22.59 4.34 -11.52
C SER A 322 21.64 5.21 -12.36
N PHE A 323 20.54 5.66 -11.75
CA PHE A 323 19.41 6.28 -12.44
C PHE A 323 19.47 7.81 -12.37
N HIS A 324 19.27 8.46 -13.52
CA HIS A 324 19.40 9.91 -13.71
C HIS A 324 18.23 10.43 -14.57
N LEU A 325 17.71 11.62 -14.22
CA LEU A 325 16.61 12.30 -14.92
C LEU A 325 17.00 13.70 -15.38
#